data_AF-A0ABD0NAP6-F1
#
_entry.id   AF-A0ABD0NAP6-F1
#
_cell.length_a   1.000
_cell.length_b   1.000
_cell.length_c   1.000
_cell.angle_alpha   90.00
_cell.angle_beta   90.00
_cell.angle_gamma   90.00
#
_symmetry.space_group_name_H-M   'P 1'
#
loop_
_entity.id
_entity.type
_entity.pdbx_description
1 polymer ?
#
loop_
_entity_poly.entity_id
_entity_poly.type
_entity_poly.pdbx_seq_one_letter_code
_entity_poly.pdbx_strand_id
1 'polypeptide(L)'
;PRPTYVLHRVGQVVIETDNKLVGVIVGWDAGLRAPPEWIKRKKYTDSELERAKDTPHYRIMFSGPDSSSILIGYIPQYNVKLFQGFQ
;
A
#
# COMPACT_ATOMS: atom_id res chain seq x y z
N PRO A 1 18.86 5.19 0.81
CA PRO A 1 18.18 6.17 -0.08
C PRO A 1 17.01 5.50 -0.82
N ARG A 2 15.91 6.23 -1.08
CA ARG A 2 14.77 5.71 -1.84
C ARG A 2 15.08 5.76 -3.36
N PRO A 3 14.91 4.66 -4.11
CA PRO A 3 15.04 4.67 -5.57
C PRO A 3 14.03 5.61 -6.25
N THR A 4 14.35 6.13 -7.43
CA THR A 4 13.50 7.09 -8.17
C THR A 4 12.15 6.50 -8.60
N TYR A 5 12.10 5.19 -8.86
CA TYR A 5 10.88 4.47 -9.27
C TYR A 5 9.86 4.23 -8.14
N VAL A 6 10.25 4.44 -6.88
CA VAL A 6 9.30 4.41 -5.75
C VAL A 6 8.69 5.81 -5.65
N LEU A 7 7.42 5.97 -6.02
CA LEU A 7 6.83 7.29 -6.27
C LEU A 7 6.63 8.10 -4.99
N HIS A 8 6.10 7.47 -3.94
CA HIS A 8 5.68 8.14 -2.71
C HIS A 8 6.71 7.99 -1.58
N ARG A 9 6.56 8.77 -0.52
CA ARG A 9 7.47 8.90 0.63
C ARG A 9 6.73 8.60 1.93
N VAL A 10 7.49 8.14 2.92
CA VAL A 10 7.01 8.04 4.31
C VAL A 10 6.53 9.41 4.79
N GLY A 11 5.40 9.41 5.50
CA GLY A 11 4.73 10.61 5.99
C GLY A 11 3.74 11.26 5.00
N GLN A 12 3.72 10.85 3.73
CA GLN A 12 2.70 11.36 2.80
C GLN A 12 1.32 10.76 3.08
N VAL A 13 0.30 11.62 2.99
CA VAL A 13 -1.11 11.22 3.04
C VAL A 13 -1.52 10.77 1.64
N VAL A 14 -2.11 9.58 1.56
CA VAL A 14 -2.46 8.91 0.31
C VAL A 14 -3.85 8.31 0.39
N ILE A 15 -4.42 8.04 -0.79
CA ILE A 15 -5.63 7.25 -0.93
C ILE A 15 -5.30 5.90 -1.59
N GLU A 16 -5.73 4.82 -0.95
CA GLU A 16 -5.76 3.48 -1.51
C GLU A 16 -6.92 3.40 -2.49
N THR A 17 -6.65 3.06 -3.75
CA THR A 17 -7.60 3.31 -4.83
C THR A 17 -8.77 2.34 -4.91
N ASP A 18 -8.64 1.15 -4.36
CA ASP A 18 -9.66 0.09 -4.49
C ASP A 18 -10.77 0.30 -3.47
N ASN A 19 -10.41 0.53 -2.19
CA ASN A 19 -11.35 0.73 -1.09
C ASN A 19 -11.57 2.21 -0.73
N LYS A 20 -10.88 3.14 -1.41
CA LYS A 20 -10.93 4.60 -1.17
C LYS A 20 -10.55 5.00 0.27
N LEU A 21 -9.69 4.23 0.91
CA LEU A 21 -9.22 4.51 2.26
C LEU A 21 -8.10 5.56 2.23
N VAL A 22 -8.23 6.60 3.06
CA VAL A 22 -7.20 7.61 3.24
C VAL A 22 -6.30 7.21 4.40
N GLY A 23 -4.98 7.23 4.18
CA GLY A 23 -4.01 6.82 5.17
C GLY A 23 -2.66 7.49 4.99
N VAL A 24 -1.73 7.17 5.88
CA VAL A 24 -0.37 7.73 5.86
C VAL A 24 0.64 6.62 5.58
N ILE A 25 1.56 6.86 4.67
CA ILE A 25 2.65 5.91 4.40
C ILE A 25 3.60 5.87 5.59
N VAL A 26 3.75 4.70 6.21
CA VAL A 26 4.67 4.46 7.33
C VAL A 26 5.91 3.66 6.93
N GLY A 27 5.92 3.08 5.73
CA GLY A 27 7.07 2.36 5.19
C GLY A 27 6.84 1.90 3.77
N TRP A 28 7.87 1.34 3.14
CA TRP A 28 7.79 0.78 1.80
C TRP A 28 8.87 -0.29 1.59
N ASP A 29 8.65 -1.15 0.59
CA ASP A 29 9.62 -2.10 0.06
C ASP A 29 9.73 -1.90 -1.45
N ALA A 30 10.92 -2.15 -2.02
CA ALA A 30 11.15 -1.98 -3.46
C ALA A 30 10.40 -3.00 -4.33
N GLY A 31 9.93 -4.09 -3.73
CA GLY A 31 9.18 -5.19 -4.34
C GLY A 31 8.27 -5.85 -3.30
N LEU A 32 7.52 -6.88 -3.72
CA LEU A 32 6.66 -7.66 -2.82
C LEU A 32 7.50 -8.40 -1.77
N ARG A 33 7.34 -8.04 -0.49
CA ARG A 33 7.98 -8.72 0.67
C ARG A 33 6.97 -9.25 1.68
N ALA A 34 5.72 -9.41 1.27
CA ALA A 34 4.68 -9.98 2.12
C ALA A 34 5.00 -11.45 2.44
N PRO A 35 4.71 -11.92 3.66
CA PRO A 35 4.75 -13.33 3.99
C PRO A 35 3.91 -14.17 3.00
N PRO A 36 4.36 -15.39 2.60
CA PRO A 36 3.66 -16.21 1.62
C PRO A 36 2.19 -16.48 1.95
N GLU A 37 1.84 -16.60 3.23
CA GLU A 37 0.47 -16.81 3.69
C GLU A 37 -0.42 -15.59 3.47
N TRP A 38 0.11 -14.37 3.49
CA TRP A 38 -0.65 -13.15 3.15
C TRP A 38 -0.95 -13.10 1.65
N ILE A 39 0.03 -13.49 0.82
CA ILE A 39 -0.13 -13.58 -0.64
C ILE A 39 -1.25 -14.57 -0.97
N LYS A 40 -1.26 -15.75 -0.33
CA LYS A 40 -2.32 -16.76 -0.49
C LYS A 40 -3.70 -16.24 -0.11
N ARG A 41 -3.81 -15.49 1.00
CA ARG A 41 -5.10 -14.90 1.45
C ARG A 41 -5.63 -13.85 0.48
N LYS A 42 -4.75 -13.09 -0.16
CA LYS A 42 -5.12 -12.06 -1.13
C LYS A 42 -5.64 -12.64 -2.46
N LYS A 43 -5.43 -13.95 -2.71
CA LYS A 43 -5.91 -14.67 -3.89
C LYS A 43 -5.52 -13.97 -5.21
N TYR A 44 -4.27 -13.53 -5.32
CA TYR A 44 -3.75 -13.05 -6.59
C TYR A 44 -3.89 -14.13 -7.67
N THR A 45 -4.27 -13.71 -8.87
CA THR A 45 -4.00 -14.49 -10.08
C THR A 45 -2.50 -14.56 -10.35
N ASP A 46 -2.05 -15.54 -11.12
CA ASP A 46 -0.61 -15.69 -11.44
C ASP A 46 -0.05 -14.42 -12.11
N SER A 47 -0.82 -13.79 -13.01
CA SER A 47 -0.41 -12.57 -13.69
C SER A 47 -0.30 -11.36 -12.75
N GLU A 48 -1.22 -11.24 -11.79
CA GLU A 48 -1.14 -10.19 -10.76
C GLU A 48 0.04 -10.42 -9.82
N LEU A 49 0.32 -11.69 -9.47
CA LEU A 49 1.46 -12.02 -8.63
C LEU A 49 2.78 -11.67 -9.33
N GLU A 50 2.95 -12.04 -10.60
CA GLU A 50 4.15 -11.67 -11.37
C GLU A 50 4.33 -10.16 -11.44
N ARG A 51 3.26 -9.41 -11.73
CA ARG A 51 3.32 -7.94 -11.71
C ARG A 51 3.68 -7.38 -10.33
N ALA A 52 3.17 -7.99 -9.26
CA ALA A 52 3.39 -7.52 -7.90
C ALA A 52 4.84 -7.72 -7.42
N LYS A 53 5.54 -8.79 -7.86
CA LYS A 53 6.90 -9.14 -7.38
C LYS A 53 7.87 -7.96 -7.41
N ASP A 54 7.95 -7.28 -8.55
CA ASP A 54 8.88 -6.16 -8.76
C ASP A 54 8.23 -4.78 -8.59
N THR A 55 6.98 -4.75 -8.12
CA THR A 55 6.29 -3.49 -7.84
C THR A 55 6.60 -3.02 -6.41
N PRO A 56 6.96 -1.74 -6.21
CA PRO A 56 7.08 -1.19 -4.86
C PRO A 56 5.78 -1.31 -4.05
N HIS A 57 5.87 -1.76 -2.81
CA HIS A 57 4.73 -1.90 -1.91
C HIS A 57 4.85 -0.91 -0.75
N TYR A 58 3.73 -0.28 -0.40
CA TYR A 58 3.64 0.66 0.71
C TYR A 58 2.97 0.01 1.91
N ARG A 59 3.56 0.21 3.09
CA ARG A 59 2.89 0.02 4.38
C ARG A 59 2.15 1.31 4.70
N ILE A 60 0.83 1.24 4.73
CA ILE A 60 -0.03 2.41 4.93
C ILE A 60 -0.84 2.20 6.21
N MET A 61 -0.83 3.20 7.07
CA MET A 61 -1.61 3.26 8.29
C MET A 61 -2.92 3.98 7.99
N PHE A 62 -4.04 3.32 8.30
CA PHE A 62 -5.39 3.84 8.16
C PHE A 62 -6.07 3.91 9.53
N SER A 63 -7.03 4.82 9.68
CA SER A 63 -7.98 4.77 10.78
C SER A 63 -8.79 3.48 10.69
N GLY A 64 -8.90 2.75 11.80
CA GLY A 64 -9.75 1.58 11.89
C GLY A 64 -11.23 1.93 12.15
N PRO A 65 -12.09 0.92 12.33
CA PRO A 65 -13.53 1.09 12.49
C PRO A 65 -13.93 1.89 13.74
N ASP A 66 -13.14 1.80 14.81
CA ASP A 66 -13.30 2.61 16.02
C ASP A 66 -12.18 3.66 16.15
N SER A 67 -12.42 4.68 16.97
CA SER A 67 -11.53 5.84 17.13
C SER A 67 -10.14 5.51 17.72
N SER A 68 -9.95 4.31 18.25
CA SER A 68 -8.69 3.84 18.83
C SER A 68 -7.96 2.81 17.97
N SER A 69 -8.66 2.24 16.99
CA SER A 69 -8.17 1.16 16.15
C SER A 69 -7.39 1.69 14.95
N ILE A 70 -6.37 0.94 14.58
CA ILE A 70 -5.49 1.23 13.45
C ILE A 70 -5.50 0.01 12.53
N LEU A 71 -5.65 0.24 11.24
CA LEU A 71 -5.47 -0.78 10.22
C LEU A 71 -4.15 -0.53 9.48
N ILE A 72 -3.35 -1.56 9.29
CA ILE A 72 -2.14 -1.50 8.44
C ILE A 72 -2.42 -2.25 7.15
N GLY A 73 -2.34 -1.55 6.02
CA GLY A 73 -2.40 -2.14 4.69
C GLY A 73 -1.01 -2.29 4.07
N TYR A 74 -0.85 -3.32 3.24
CA TYR A 74 0.33 -3.53 2.40
C TYR A 74 -0.08 -3.48 0.92
N ILE A 75 0.12 -2.31 0.32
CA ILE A 75 -0.56 -1.91 -0.93
C ILE A 75 0.46 -1.71 -2.05
N PRO A 76 0.28 -2.31 -3.23
CA PRO A 76 1.17 -2.08 -4.36
C PRO A 76 1.06 -0.63 -4.85
N GLN A 77 2.17 -0.08 -5.35
CA GLN A 77 2.27 1.31 -5.78
C GLN A 77 1.20 1.74 -6.80
N TYR A 78 0.80 0.86 -7.70
CA TYR A 78 -0.22 1.17 -8.71
C TYR A 78 -1.63 1.37 -8.12
N ASN A 79 -1.83 1.02 -6.84
CA ASN A 79 -3.08 1.26 -6.08
C ASN A 79 -3.00 2.45 -5.12
N VAL A 80 -1.95 3.29 -5.20
CA VAL A 80 -1.73 4.38 -4.25
C VAL A 80 -1.59 5.71 -4.98
N LYS A 81 -2.41 6.70 -4.58
CA LYS A 81 -2.34 8.07 -5.09
C LYS A 81 -2.16 9.08 -3.97
N LEU A 82 -1.50 10.20 -4.24
CA LEU A 82 -1.41 11.30 -3.28
C LEU A 82 -2.81 11.83 -3.00
N PHE A 83 -3.14 11.98 -1.72
CA PHE A 83 -4.43 12.54 -1.33
C PHE A 83 -4.36 14.07 -1.39
N GLN A 84 -5.27 14.69 -2.14
CA GLN A 84 -5.30 16.15 -2.34
C GLN A 84 -6.36 16.86 -1.49
N GLY A 85 -7.05 16.14 -0.59
CA GLY A 85 -8.18 16.64 0.18
C GLY A 85 -9.52 16.12 -0.35
N PHE A 86 -10.58 16.37 0.43
CA PHE A 86 -11.95 16.14 -0.01
C PHE A 86 -12.42 17.36 -0.83
N GLN A 87 -13.13 17.09 -1.93
CA GLN A 87 -13.80 18.15 -2.70
C GLN A 87 -15.13 18.50 -2.06
#